data_AF-A0A1F2U2A8-F1
#
_entry.id   AF-A0A1F2U2A8-F1
#
_cell.length_a   1.000
_cell.length_b   1.000
_cell.length_c   1.000
_cell.angle_alpha   90.00
_cell.angle_beta   90.00
_cell.angle_gamma   90.00
#
_symmetry.space_group_name_H-M   'P 1'
#
loop_
_entity.id
_entity.type
_entity.pdbx_description
1 polymer ?
#
loop_
_entity_poly.entity_id
_entity_poly.type
_entity_poly.pdbx_seq_one_letter_code
_entity_poly.pdbx_strand_id
1 'polypeptide(L)'
;MDVLYNSGAGGWSAARLTYWDGEEKIGLRWNGDEGAGVGHPQSRAYPTWFVVPEELEGLVRDRAEELSNLREGGLLQGYRDMASDREREHEAQEWCEGLISDAANQER
;
A
#
# COMPACT_ATOMS: atom_id res chain seq x y z
N MET A 1 5.34 -7.79 18.36
CA MET A 1 5.64 -7.83 16.91
C MET A 1 4.46 -7.23 16.19
N ASP A 2 4.73 -6.39 15.20
CA ASP A 2 3.75 -5.67 14.40
C ASP A 2 4.13 -5.76 12.92
N VAL A 3 3.19 -6.15 12.04
CA VAL A 3 3.50 -6.36 10.60
C VAL A 3 3.33 -5.03 9.87
N LEU A 4 4.43 -4.54 9.29
CA LEU A 4 4.46 -3.27 8.56
C LEU A 4 4.01 -3.42 7.11
N TYR A 5 4.32 -4.56 6.49
CA TYR A 5 3.94 -4.88 5.13
C TYR A 5 3.83 -6.38 4.94
N ASN A 6 2.87 -6.82 4.14
CA ASN A 6 2.72 -8.20 3.73
C ASN A 6 2.18 -8.25 2.30
N SER A 7 2.94 -8.82 1.37
CA SER A 7 2.55 -8.93 -0.03
C SER A 7 1.70 -10.17 -0.34
N GLY A 8 1.42 -11.04 0.63
CA GLY A 8 0.63 -12.27 0.47
C GLY A 8 1.48 -13.53 0.21
N ALA A 9 0.80 -14.62 -0.17
CA ALA A 9 1.41 -15.93 -0.43
C ALA A 9 2.50 -15.86 -1.51
N GLY A 10 3.58 -16.62 -1.34
CA GLY A 10 4.76 -16.62 -2.22
C GLY A 10 5.57 -15.31 -2.24
N GLY A 11 5.11 -14.29 -1.52
CA GLY A 11 5.74 -12.98 -1.44
C GLY A 11 6.64 -12.81 -0.22
N TRP A 12 6.62 -11.62 0.39
CA TRP A 12 7.40 -11.33 1.59
C TRP A 12 6.62 -10.46 2.55
N SER A 13 7.10 -10.42 3.79
CA SER A 13 6.59 -9.57 4.85
C SER A 13 7.73 -8.84 5.55
N ALA A 14 7.45 -7.60 5.97
CA ALA A 14 8.25 -6.85 6.92
C ALA A 14 7.47 -6.68 8.22
N ALA A 15 8.18 -6.74 9.34
CA ALA A 15 7.59 -6.53 10.66
C ALA A 15 8.55 -5.80 11.59
N ARG A 16 7.99 -5.00 12.49
CA ARG A 16 8.67 -4.49 13.67
C ARG A 16 8.66 -5.56 14.76
N LEU A 17 9.85 -5.91 15.22
CA LEU A 17 10.11 -6.88 16.28
C LEU A 17 10.54 -6.10 17.53
N THR A 18 9.95 -6.43 18.67
CA THR A 18 10.34 -5.86 19.97
C THR A 18 10.97 -6.97 20.79
N TYR A 19 12.22 -6.78 21.18
CA TYR A 19 12.95 -7.71 22.02
C TYR A 19 12.64 -7.48 23.50
N TRP A 20 13.00 -8.45 24.32
CA TRP A 20 12.83 -8.46 25.78
C TRP A 20 13.47 -7.28 26.53
N ASP A 21 14.51 -6.68 25.98
CA ASP A 21 15.23 -5.50 26.46
C ASP A 21 14.59 -4.18 26.00
N GLY A 22 13.53 -4.26 25.20
CA GLY A 22 12.87 -3.10 24.60
C GLY A 22 13.52 -2.63 23.29
N GLU A 23 14.58 -3.29 22.80
CA GLU A 23 15.14 -2.94 21.50
C GLU A 23 14.15 -3.28 20.39
N GLU A 24 13.92 -2.30 19.51
CA GLU A 24 13.14 -2.49 18.30
C GLU A 24 14.06 -2.82 17.13
N LYS A 25 13.67 -3.82 16.35
CA LYS A 25 14.37 -4.24 15.14
C LYS A 25 13.40 -4.48 14.01
N ILE A 26 13.88 -4.37 12.78
CA ILE A 26 13.11 -4.73 11.59
C ILE A 26 13.40 -6.16 11.20
N GLY A 27 12.34 -6.95 11.04
CA GLY A 27 12.40 -8.32 10.56
C GLY A 27 11.87 -8.44 9.14
N LEU A 28 12.54 -9.24 8.31
CA LEU A 28 12.08 -9.66 6.99
C LEU A 28 11.88 -11.16 6.92
N ARG A 29 10.88 -11.59 6.16
CA ARG A 29 10.73 -12.98 5.75
C ARG A 29 10.06 -13.08 4.38
N TRP A 30 10.42 -14.10 3.62
CA TRP A 30 9.63 -14.64 2.54
C TRP A 30 8.46 -15.44 3.10
N ASN A 31 7.29 -15.21 2.55
CA ASN A 31 6.08 -15.96 2.87
C ASN A 31 6.10 -17.28 2.10
N GLY A 32 5.40 -18.28 2.62
CA GLY A 32 5.18 -19.51 1.89
C GLY A 32 4.08 -19.40 0.84
N ASP A 33 4.08 -20.34 -0.10
CA ASP A 33 2.99 -20.52 -1.06
C ASP A 33 1.74 -21.11 -0.40
N GLU A 34 0.58 -20.93 -1.04
CA GLU A 34 -0.67 -21.53 -0.57
C GLU A 34 -0.54 -23.06 -0.44
N GLY A 35 -0.86 -23.59 0.74
CA GLY A 35 -0.95 -25.03 1.00
C GLY A 35 0.30 -25.70 1.58
N ALA A 36 1.51 -25.45 1.07
CA ALA A 36 2.70 -26.24 1.43
C ALA A 36 3.97 -25.45 1.78
N GLY A 37 4.02 -24.14 1.50
CA GLY A 37 5.18 -23.33 1.82
C GLY A 37 5.10 -22.79 3.24
N VAL A 38 6.13 -23.00 4.06
CA VAL A 38 6.23 -22.34 5.38
C VAL A 38 6.84 -20.93 5.25
N GLY A 39 7.48 -20.62 4.12
CA GLY A 39 8.23 -19.38 3.89
C GLY A 39 9.69 -19.48 4.34
N HIS A 40 10.48 -18.43 4.19
CA HIS A 40 11.92 -18.42 4.52
C HIS A 40 12.36 -17.09 5.14
N PRO A 41 13.40 -17.04 6.00
CA PRO A 41 14.20 -18.16 6.48
C PRO A 41 13.41 -19.07 7.43
N GLN A 42 13.91 -20.29 7.64
CA GLN A 42 13.30 -21.28 8.52
C GLN A 42 14.29 -21.74 9.58
N SER A 43 13.79 -22.02 10.78
CA SER A 43 14.52 -22.70 11.84
C SER A 43 13.66 -23.83 12.38
N ARG A 44 14.17 -25.07 12.34
CA ARG A 44 13.45 -26.28 12.78
C ARG A 44 12.04 -26.41 12.16
N ALA A 45 11.93 -26.13 10.87
CA ALA A 45 10.67 -26.11 10.11
C ALA A 45 9.65 -25.03 10.52
N TYR A 46 10.04 -24.05 11.34
CA TYR A 46 9.22 -22.87 11.65
C TYR A 46 9.72 -21.65 10.88
N PRO A 47 8.82 -20.80 10.35
CA PRO A 47 9.21 -19.57 9.69
C PRO A 47 9.81 -18.62 10.71
N THR A 48 10.96 -18.07 10.37
CA THR A 48 11.73 -17.17 11.23
C THR A 48 11.93 -15.84 10.52
N TRP A 49 12.19 -14.79 11.28
CA TRP A 49 12.50 -13.47 10.76
C TRP A 49 14.01 -13.31 10.62
N PHE A 50 14.45 -12.88 9.45
CA PHE A 50 15.79 -12.32 9.29
C PHE A 50 15.78 -10.90 9.85
N VAL A 51 16.58 -10.67 10.89
CA VAL A 51 16.73 -9.34 11.48
C VAL A 51 17.61 -8.51 10.56
N VAL A 52 17.09 -7.37 10.12
CA VAL A 52 17.79 -6.42 9.25
C VAL A 52 18.92 -5.76 10.06
N PRO A 53 20.14 -5.64 9.51
CA PRO A 53 21.23 -4.89 10.14
C PRO A 53 20.83 -3.44 10.42
N GLU A 54 21.32 -2.88 11.52
CA GLU A 54 20.94 -1.55 12.02
C GLU A 54 21.10 -0.45 10.96
N GLU A 55 22.15 -0.52 10.16
CA GLU A 55 22.47 0.43 9.10
C GLU A 55 21.41 0.49 7.99
N LEU A 56 20.59 -0.55 7.87
CA LEU A 56 19.54 -0.70 6.85
C LEU A 56 18.13 -0.60 7.42
N GLU A 57 17.96 -0.64 8.74
CA GLU A 57 16.64 -0.71 9.39
C GLU A 57 15.72 0.44 8.96
N GLY A 58 16.23 1.68 8.93
CA GLY A 58 15.46 2.85 8.52
C GLY A 58 14.94 2.73 7.09
N LEU A 59 15.82 2.42 6.16
CA LEU A 59 15.47 2.29 4.74
C LEU A 59 14.39 1.21 4.51
N VAL A 60 14.53 0.06 5.18
CA VAL A 60 13.59 -1.05 5.02
C VAL A 60 12.24 -0.73 5.63
N ARG A 61 12.21 -0.12 6.83
CA ARG A 61 10.97 0.29 7.50
C ARG A 61 10.21 1.29 6.64
N ASP A 62 10.86 2.38 6.24
CA ASP A 62 10.21 3.48 5.53
C ASP A 62 9.64 2.98 4.20
N ARG A 63 10.38 2.11 3.49
CA ARG A 63 9.90 1.51 2.24
C ARG A 63 8.74 0.52 2.45
N ALA A 64 8.76 -0.28 3.52
CA ALA A 64 7.68 -1.20 3.83
C ALA A 64 6.38 -0.45 4.13
N GLU A 65 6.46 0.62 4.93
CA GLU A 65 5.31 1.49 5.24
C GLU A 65 4.77 2.19 3.98
N GLU A 66 5.64 2.71 3.10
CA GLU A 66 5.23 3.27 1.81
C GLU A 66 4.49 2.23 0.95
N LEU A 67 5.01 1.01 0.86
CA LEU A 67 4.36 -0.08 0.13
C LEU A 67 3.01 -0.48 0.74
N SER A 68 2.88 -0.44 2.07
CA SER A 68 1.61 -0.68 2.74
C SER A 68 0.61 0.42 2.43
N ASN A 69 1.03 1.68 2.52
CA ASN A 69 0.21 2.85 2.20
C ASN A 69 -0.22 2.89 0.74
N LEU A 70 0.64 2.47 -0.21
CA LEU A 70 0.25 2.33 -1.62
C LEU A 70 -0.81 1.24 -1.80
N ARG A 71 -0.69 0.14 -1.04
CA ARG A 71 -1.62 -0.99 -1.09
C ARG A 71 -2.95 -0.67 -0.41
N GLU A 72 -2.94 0.09 0.68
CA GLU A 72 -4.12 0.49 1.46
C GLU A 72 -4.77 1.78 0.93
N GLY A 73 -3.99 2.66 0.30
CA GLY A 73 -4.34 4.07 0.04
C GLY A 73 -4.19 4.54 -1.41
N GLY A 74 -3.77 3.69 -2.35
CA GLY A 74 -3.82 4.04 -3.79
C GLY A 74 -5.22 4.45 -4.26
N LEU A 75 -6.27 3.94 -3.62
CA LEU A 75 -7.66 4.29 -3.90
C LEU A 75 -8.04 5.72 -3.47
N LEU A 76 -7.64 6.12 -2.26
CA LEU A 76 -7.94 7.44 -1.69
C LEU A 76 -7.14 8.55 -2.38
N GLN A 77 -5.90 8.25 -2.78
CA GLN A 77 -5.10 9.14 -3.61
C GLN A 77 -5.75 9.32 -4.99
N GLY A 78 -6.22 8.24 -5.63
CA GLY A 78 -6.97 8.32 -6.88
C GLY A 78 -8.24 9.17 -6.76
N TYR A 79 -8.98 9.08 -5.64
CA TYR A 79 -10.15 9.93 -5.41
C TYR A 79 -9.79 11.42 -5.24
N ARG A 80 -8.69 11.74 -4.58
CA ARG A 80 -8.23 13.14 -4.43
C ARG A 80 -7.70 13.71 -5.73
N ASP A 81 -6.94 12.91 -6.48
CA ASP A 81 -6.42 13.32 -7.78
C ASP A 81 -7.58 13.68 -8.71
N MET A 82 -8.63 12.84 -8.79
CA MET A 82 -9.86 13.14 -9.52
C MET A 82 -10.60 14.38 -8.98
N ALA A 83 -10.67 14.57 -7.67
CA ALA A 83 -11.31 15.74 -7.05
C ALA A 83 -10.52 17.05 -7.19
N SER A 84 -9.27 16.97 -7.65
CA SER A 84 -8.40 18.14 -7.90
C SER A 84 -8.25 18.48 -9.38
N ASP A 85 -8.79 17.63 -10.26
CA ASP A 85 -8.70 17.75 -11.71
C ASP A 85 -9.74 18.74 -12.25
N ARG A 86 -9.47 20.03 -12.03
CA ARG A 86 -10.35 21.14 -12.41
C ARG A 86 -10.50 21.32 -13.92
N GLU A 87 -9.54 20.87 -14.72
CA GLU A 87 -9.66 20.93 -16.18
C GLU A 87 -10.78 20.00 -16.65
N ARG A 88 -10.82 18.77 -16.14
CA ARG A 88 -11.93 17.84 -16.41
C ARG A 88 -13.27 18.30 -15.86
N GLU A 89 -13.29 18.95 -14.70
CA GLU A 89 -14.51 19.56 -14.16
C GLU A 89 -15.04 20.68 -15.06
N HIS A 90 -14.14 21.52 -15.60
CA HIS A 90 -14.49 22.60 -16.52
C HIS A 90 -15.04 22.07 -17.85
N GLU A 91 -14.38 21.06 -18.45
CA GLU A 91 -14.87 20.40 -19.67
C GLU A 91 -16.26 19.77 -19.46
N ALA A 92 -16.49 19.15 -18.30
CA ALA A 92 -17.80 18.60 -17.95
C ALA A 92 -18.86 19.69 -17.74
N GLN A 93 -18.48 20.83 -17.17
CA GLN A 93 -19.38 21.96 -16.96
C GLN A 93 -19.78 22.61 -18.29
N GLU A 94 -18.83 22.84 -19.19
CA GLU A 94 -19.11 23.36 -20.55
C GLU A 94 -20.05 22.43 -21.33
N TRP A 95 -19.86 21.12 -21.17
CA TRP A 95 -20.73 20.14 -21.80
C TRP A 95 -22.16 20.18 -21.24
N CYS A 96 -22.32 20.28 -19.91
CA CYS A 96 -23.63 20.41 -19.26
C CYS A 96 -24.34 21.71 -19.64
N GLU A 97 -23.62 22.82 -19.68
CA GLU A 97 -24.19 24.13 -20.04
C GLU A 97 -24.62 24.18 -21.51
N GLY A 98 -23.86 23.54 -22.41
CA GLY A 98 -24.26 23.36 -23.81
C GLY A 98 -25.59 22.60 -23.94
N LEU A 99 -25.74 21.49 -23.21
CA LEU A 99 -26.97 20.69 -23.24
C LEU A 99 -28.19 21.43 -22.68
N ILE A 100 -28.01 22.22 -21.63
CA ILE A 100 -29.10 23.04 -21.04
C ILE A 100 -29.50 24.16 -22.02
N SER A 101 -28.53 24.78 -22.69
CA SER A 101 -28.80 25.81 -23.69
C SER A 101 -29.57 25.24 -24.89
N ASP A 102 -29.17 24.08 -25.38
CA ASP A 102 -29.85 23.39 -26.48
C ASP A 102 -31.28 22.98 -26.11
N ALA A 103 -31.50 22.50 -24.88
CA ALA A 103 -32.84 22.16 -24.39
C ALA A 103 -33.74 23.40 -24.25
N ALA A 104 -33.22 24.50 -23.70
CA ALA A 104 -33.97 25.75 -23.53
C ALA A 104 -34.36 26.40 -24.87
N ASN A 105 -33.57 26.19 -25.91
CA ASN A 105 -33.85 26.72 -27.25
C ASN A 105 -34.87 25.87 -28.03
N GLN A 106 -35.16 24.63 -27.58
CA GLN A 106 -36.21 23.77 -28.16
C GLN A 106 -37.61 24.02 -27.60
N GLU A 107 -37.74 24.77 -26.48
CA GLU A 107 -39.02 25.11 -25.85
C GLU A 107 -39.56 26.50 -26.25
N ARG A 108 -38.99 27.13 -27.29
CA ARG A 108 -39.41 28.43 -27.83
C ARG A 108 -40.12 28.34 -29.18
#